data_AF-A0A7W7Z056-F1
#
_entry.id   AF-A0A7W7Z056-F1
#
_cell.length_a   1.000
_cell.length_b   1.000
_cell.length_c   1.000
_cell.angle_alpha   90.00
_cell.angle_beta   90.00
_cell.angle_gamma   90.00
#
_symmetry.space_group_name_H-M   'P 1'
#
loop_
_entity.id
_entity.type
_entity.pdbx_description
1 polymer ?
#
loop_
_entity_poly.entity_id
_entity_poly.type
_entity_poly.pdbx_seq_one_letter_code
_entity_poly.pdbx_strand_id
1 'polypeptide(L)'
;MCVRRLLIGLAASGLVCGVSTLALAQTPSPKGAKSAPAKPAAAKPVSKPAPAAASTGSAEPQLIGQFGTWGAYVASPNGRKVCFALAKPSSSKTNPPNRPRDPAYAFISTRPAEKVVNEVSVMIGYTLKPGSESSLEIGGANYAMYSQGDGLWIKNAAEEERMVEAMRRAPDVTVKGVSAKGTSTIDTFSLKGLAQALDKLAQECRR
;
A
#
# COMPACT_ATOMS: atom_id res chain seq x y z
N MET A 1 -31.80 38.80 -30.37
CA MET A 1 -30.94 38.42 -31.51
C MET A 1 -29.92 37.41 -31.00
N CYS A 2 -29.54 36.33 -31.69
CA CYS A 2 -30.01 35.77 -32.96
C CYS A 2 -30.30 34.26 -32.80
N VAL A 3 -31.01 33.64 -33.73
CA VAL A 3 -31.53 32.26 -33.65
C VAL A 3 -30.65 31.28 -34.44
N ARG A 4 -30.41 30.08 -33.88
CA ARG A 4 -30.46 28.86 -34.71
C ARG A 4 -30.91 27.61 -33.93
N ARG A 5 -31.94 26.94 -34.46
CA ARG A 5 -32.47 25.63 -34.05
C ARG A 5 -32.04 24.58 -35.08
N LEU A 6 -31.97 23.30 -34.67
CA LEU A 6 -32.43 22.05 -35.34
C LEU A 6 -31.96 20.88 -34.43
N LEU A 7 -32.74 19.89 -33.94
CA LEU A 7 -33.78 19.02 -34.55
C LEU A 7 -33.18 18.05 -35.60
N ILE A 8 -33.42 16.73 -35.62
CA ILE A 8 -34.29 15.78 -34.86
C ILE A 8 -33.64 14.38 -34.90
N GLY A 9 -34.01 13.43 -34.00
CA GLY A 9 -33.53 12.03 -34.06
C GLY A 9 -34.27 11.01 -33.19
N LEU A 10 -35.46 10.56 -33.60
CA LEU A 10 -36.12 9.31 -33.17
C LEU A 10 -35.57 8.14 -34.02
N ALA A 11 -35.61 6.84 -33.68
CA ALA A 11 -35.96 6.06 -32.47
C ALA A 11 -35.12 4.73 -32.53
N ALA A 12 -35.46 3.50 -32.09
CA ALA A 12 -36.65 2.82 -31.55
C ALA A 12 -36.25 1.55 -30.74
N SER A 13 -37.20 0.64 -30.46
CA SER A 13 -37.04 -0.53 -29.58
C SER A 13 -36.83 -1.89 -30.30
N GLY A 14 -36.19 -2.84 -29.60
CA GLY A 14 -36.18 -4.29 -29.91
C GLY A 14 -35.33 -5.03 -28.86
N LEU A 15 -35.91 -5.71 -27.85
CA LEU A 15 -36.63 -6.99 -27.82
C LEU A 15 -35.69 -8.20 -27.61
N VAL A 16 -36.16 -9.19 -26.82
CA VAL A 16 -35.33 -10.20 -26.12
C VAL A 16 -35.30 -11.55 -26.84
N CYS A 17 -34.12 -12.16 -26.95
CA CYS A 17 -33.84 -13.60 -26.84
C CYS A 17 -32.30 -13.82 -26.85
N GLY A 18 -31.71 -14.84 -26.21
CA GLY A 18 -32.32 -15.88 -25.39
C GLY A 18 -31.73 -17.27 -25.64
N VAL A 19 -30.42 -17.48 -25.41
CA VAL A 19 -29.79 -18.82 -25.53
C VAL A 19 -28.77 -19.05 -24.42
N SER A 20 -28.94 -20.12 -23.65
CA SER A 20 -27.99 -20.60 -22.65
C SER A 20 -27.33 -21.89 -23.13
N THR A 21 -26.00 -21.93 -23.21
CA THR A 21 -25.23 -23.15 -23.54
C THR A 21 -24.45 -23.65 -22.33
N LEU A 22 -25.05 -24.55 -21.56
CA LEU A 22 -24.29 -25.39 -20.62
C LEU A 22 -23.42 -26.37 -21.42
N ALA A 23 -22.13 -26.42 -21.10
CA ALA A 23 -21.20 -27.43 -21.59
C ALA A 23 -20.56 -28.15 -20.39
N LEU A 24 -21.20 -29.23 -19.92
CA LEU A 24 -20.56 -30.17 -18.98
C LEU A 24 -19.86 -31.26 -19.79
N ALA A 25 -18.52 -31.23 -19.81
CA ALA A 25 -17.73 -32.36 -20.25
C ALA A 25 -17.70 -33.45 -19.15
N GLN A 26 -17.89 -34.71 -19.52
CA GLN A 26 -17.81 -35.85 -18.61
C GLN A 26 -16.46 -36.57 -18.78
N THR A 27 -15.77 -36.85 -17.67
CA THR A 27 -14.67 -37.83 -17.63
C THR A 27 -14.70 -38.60 -16.30
N PRO A 28 -14.83 -39.94 -16.30
CA PRO A 28 -14.86 -40.74 -15.07
C PRO A 28 -13.45 -41.12 -14.58
N SER A 29 -13.30 -41.26 -13.26
CA SER A 29 -12.06 -41.75 -12.62
C SER A 29 -12.20 -43.19 -12.11
N PRO A 30 -11.31 -44.13 -12.50
CA PRO A 30 -11.13 -45.40 -11.80
C PRO A 30 -10.10 -45.30 -10.66
N LYS A 31 -10.21 -46.17 -9.65
CA LYS A 31 -9.25 -46.28 -8.53
C LYS A 31 -8.43 -47.58 -8.58
N GLY A 32 -7.15 -47.46 -8.22
CA GLY A 32 -6.30 -48.56 -7.71
C GLY A 32 -5.23 -49.10 -8.67
N ALA A 33 -4.22 -49.86 -8.22
CA ALA A 33 -3.64 -50.02 -6.86
C ALA A 33 -2.34 -50.87 -6.91
N LYS A 34 -1.43 -50.64 -5.94
CA LYS A 34 -0.34 -51.53 -5.44
C LYS A 34 1.00 -51.71 -6.23
N SER A 35 2.06 -51.80 -5.39
CA SER A 35 3.35 -52.53 -5.52
C SER A 35 4.49 -52.03 -6.42
N ALA A 36 5.71 -52.13 -5.88
CA ALA A 36 7.02 -51.93 -6.52
C ALA A 36 7.83 -53.26 -6.50
N PRO A 37 9.01 -53.34 -7.17
CA PRO A 37 10.28 -53.24 -6.42
C PRO A 37 11.35 -52.37 -7.15
N ALA A 38 12.66 -52.52 -6.85
CA ALA A 38 13.67 -51.45 -7.04
C ALA A 38 15.07 -51.87 -7.54
N LYS A 39 15.85 -50.84 -7.98
CA LYS A 39 17.31 -50.79 -8.29
C LYS A 39 17.79 -51.53 -9.58
N PRO A 40 19.01 -51.23 -10.13
CA PRO A 40 20.08 -50.36 -9.61
C PRO A 40 20.64 -49.23 -10.53
N ALA A 41 21.19 -48.23 -9.84
CA ALA A 41 22.15 -47.17 -10.19
C ALA A 41 22.89 -47.12 -11.56
N ALA A 42 23.01 -45.89 -12.10
CA ALA A 42 24.08 -45.45 -13.00
C ALA A 42 24.44 -43.96 -12.78
N ALA A 43 25.70 -43.59 -13.08
CA ALA A 43 26.30 -42.25 -13.26
C ALA A 43 25.75 -40.99 -12.52
N LYS A 44 26.62 -40.33 -11.74
CA LYS A 44 26.45 -38.90 -11.36
C LYS A 44 27.10 -37.99 -12.43
N PRO A 45 26.39 -37.02 -13.02
CA PRO A 45 27.01 -35.87 -13.65
C PRO A 45 27.60 -34.93 -12.59
N VAL A 46 28.81 -34.41 -12.80
CA VAL A 46 29.39 -33.39 -11.91
C VAL A 46 28.83 -32.02 -12.30
N SER A 47 27.95 -31.48 -11.46
CA SER A 47 27.35 -30.15 -11.68
C SER A 47 28.40 -29.05 -11.65
N LYS A 48 28.68 -28.45 -12.80
CA LYS A 48 29.49 -27.23 -12.94
C LYS A 48 28.84 -26.10 -12.12
N PRO A 49 29.58 -25.28 -11.35
CA PRO A 49 29.00 -24.18 -10.59
C PRO A 49 28.26 -23.21 -11.53
N ALA A 50 26.95 -23.04 -11.32
CA ALA A 50 26.19 -22.00 -11.98
C ALA A 50 26.60 -20.63 -11.41
N PRO A 51 26.79 -19.59 -12.23
CA PRO A 51 26.97 -18.24 -11.72
C PRO A 51 25.79 -17.84 -10.84
N ALA A 52 26.05 -17.24 -9.69
CA ALA A 52 24.99 -16.71 -8.83
C ALA A 52 24.25 -15.61 -9.60
N ALA A 53 22.98 -15.86 -9.93
CA ALA A 53 22.14 -14.85 -10.57
C ALA A 53 21.96 -13.69 -9.60
N ALA A 54 22.55 -12.52 -9.94
CA ALA A 54 22.32 -11.31 -9.20
C ALA A 54 20.82 -10.98 -9.26
N SER A 55 20.17 -10.98 -8.10
CA SER A 55 18.74 -10.72 -8.01
C SER A 55 18.45 -9.25 -8.33
N THR A 56 18.05 -9.01 -9.58
CA THR A 56 17.37 -7.77 -9.98
C THR A 56 16.10 -7.65 -9.13
N GLY A 57 16.19 -6.85 -8.06
CA GLY A 57 15.12 -6.77 -7.06
C GLY A 57 13.78 -6.38 -7.70
N SER A 58 12.69 -6.95 -7.21
CA SER A 58 11.37 -6.71 -7.78
C SER A 58 10.98 -5.23 -7.69
N ALA A 59 10.43 -4.69 -8.78
CA ALA A 59 9.80 -3.37 -8.76
C ALA A 59 8.54 -3.38 -7.88
N GLU A 60 7.84 -4.52 -7.81
CA GLU A 60 6.71 -4.75 -6.93
C GLU A 60 7.17 -4.97 -5.46
N PRO A 61 6.50 -4.35 -4.46
CA PRO A 61 6.87 -4.51 -3.06
C PRO A 61 6.61 -5.91 -2.50
N GLN A 62 7.62 -6.51 -1.88
CA GLN A 62 7.50 -7.78 -1.18
C GLN A 62 7.34 -7.57 0.33
N LEU A 63 6.36 -8.25 0.93
CA LEU A 63 6.14 -8.26 2.37
C LEU A 63 7.24 -9.09 3.05
N ILE A 64 8.01 -8.46 3.93
CA ILE A 64 9.11 -9.07 4.71
C ILE A 64 8.79 -9.27 6.20
N GLY A 65 7.59 -8.89 6.63
CA GLY A 65 7.03 -9.18 7.95
C GLY A 65 5.74 -8.41 8.23
N GLN A 66 4.85 -8.98 9.04
CA GLN A 66 3.62 -8.32 9.51
C GLN A 66 3.67 -8.21 11.04
N PHE A 67 3.52 -6.99 11.55
CA PHE A 67 3.68 -6.65 12.96
C PHE A 67 2.46 -5.86 13.42
N GLY A 68 1.49 -6.55 14.02
CA GLY A 68 0.20 -5.94 14.37
C GLY A 68 -0.49 -5.36 13.14
N THR A 69 -0.77 -4.05 13.15
CA THR A 69 -1.39 -3.33 12.02
C THR A 69 -0.40 -2.97 10.90
N TRP A 70 0.90 -3.12 11.13
CA TRP A 70 1.97 -2.64 10.22
C TRP A 70 2.58 -3.77 9.40
N GLY A 71 2.50 -3.68 8.08
CA GLY A 71 3.30 -4.50 7.17
C GLY A 71 4.64 -3.84 6.88
N ALA A 72 5.72 -4.62 6.91
CA ALA A 72 7.07 -4.20 6.53
C ALA A 72 7.37 -4.72 5.11
N TYR A 73 7.80 -3.84 4.21
CA TYR A 73 7.96 -4.11 2.78
C TYR A 73 9.32 -3.70 2.24
N VAL A 74 9.77 -4.39 1.18
CA VAL A 74 10.94 -4.02 0.35
C VAL A 74 10.53 -3.98 -1.11
N ALA A 75 10.90 -2.92 -1.82
CA ALA A 75 10.85 -2.84 -3.27
C ALA A 75 12.21 -2.36 -3.83
N SER A 76 12.47 -2.62 -5.11
CA SER A 76 13.65 -2.08 -5.82
C SER A 76 13.26 -1.43 -7.16
N PRO A 77 12.37 -0.41 -7.17
CA PRO A 77 12.01 0.30 -8.39
C PRO A 77 13.26 0.86 -9.08
N ASN A 78 13.41 0.55 -10.38
CA ASN A 78 14.59 0.91 -11.18
C ASN A 78 15.93 0.46 -10.54
N GLY A 79 15.93 -0.65 -9.79
CA GLY A 79 17.10 -1.18 -9.06
C GLY A 79 17.45 -0.42 -7.77
N ARG A 80 16.73 0.65 -7.41
CA ARG A 80 16.99 1.46 -6.22
C ARG A 80 16.17 0.92 -5.04
N LYS A 81 16.83 0.34 -4.05
CA LYS A 81 16.16 -0.30 -2.89
C LYS A 81 15.38 0.74 -2.06
N VAL A 82 14.14 0.41 -1.73
CA VAL A 82 13.22 1.16 -0.88
C VAL A 82 12.65 0.19 0.16
N CYS A 83 12.75 0.53 1.44
CA CYS A 83 12.10 -0.19 2.53
C CYS A 83 11.03 0.69 3.16
N PHE A 84 9.84 0.17 3.43
CA PHE A 84 8.78 0.95 4.06
C PHE A 84 7.87 0.13 4.97
N ALA A 85 7.39 0.76 6.04
CA ALA A 85 6.34 0.25 6.90
C ALA A 85 5.02 0.88 6.45
N LEU A 86 3.96 0.10 6.33
CA LEU A 86 2.64 0.55 5.86
C LEU A 86 1.55 0.08 6.82
N ALA A 87 0.65 0.99 7.19
CA ALA A 87 -0.58 0.69 7.90
C ALA A 87 -1.79 1.44 7.33
N LYS A 88 -2.98 0.83 7.47
CA LYS A 88 -4.28 1.48 7.27
C LYS A 88 -4.76 2.09 8.60
N PRO A 89 -5.62 3.13 8.60
CA PRO A 89 -6.18 3.68 9.82
C PRO A 89 -7.05 2.63 10.53
N SER A 90 -7.00 2.61 11.86
CA SER A 90 -7.93 1.85 12.71
C SER A 90 -9.26 2.57 12.90
N SER A 91 -9.31 3.89 12.68
CA SER A 91 -10.56 4.67 12.60
C SER A 91 -10.41 5.82 11.61
N SER A 92 -11.46 6.11 10.84
CA SER A 92 -11.49 7.16 9.82
C SER A 92 -12.82 7.90 9.92
N LYS A 93 -12.80 9.15 10.39
CA LYS A 93 -13.99 9.99 10.56
C LYS A 93 -13.99 11.12 9.52
N THR A 94 -15.16 11.44 8.99
CA THR A 94 -15.38 12.52 8.00
C THR A 94 -16.36 13.56 8.57
N ASN A 95 -16.16 14.83 8.25
CA ASN A 95 -17.12 15.90 8.50
C ASN A 95 -17.35 16.72 7.21
N PRO A 96 -18.58 16.73 6.63
CA PRO A 96 -19.76 15.96 7.02
C PRO A 96 -19.51 14.43 6.99
N PRO A 97 -20.31 13.62 7.69
CA PRO A 97 -20.09 12.17 7.77
C PRO A 97 -20.34 11.44 6.43
N ASN A 98 -19.83 10.20 6.35
CA ASN A 98 -20.01 9.26 5.25
C ASN A 98 -19.59 9.80 3.87
N ARG A 99 -18.54 10.64 3.81
CA ARG A 99 -17.99 11.15 2.55
C ARG A 99 -17.06 10.10 1.92
N PRO A 100 -17.25 9.74 0.64
CA PRO A 100 -16.38 8.80 -0.06
C PRO A 100 -15.03 9.43 -0.37
N ARG A 101 -13.98 8.60 -0.31
CA ARG A 101 -12.60 8.88 -0.67
C ARG A 101 -11.86 7.58 -0.99
N ASP A 102 -10.65 7.67 -1.53
CA ASP A 102 -9.78 6.52 -1.71
C ASP A 102 -9.20 6.04 -0.35
N PRO A 103 -8.65 4.81 -0.27
CA PRO A 103 -8.16 4.28 1.00
C PRO A 103 -6.94 5.05 1.51
N ALA A 104 -6.98 5.47 2.78
CA ALA A 104 -5.85 6.15 3.42
C ALA A 104 -4.80 5.17 3.97
N TYR A 105 -3.54 5.59 3.94
CA TYR A 105 -2.37 4.80 4.34
C TYR A 105 -1.32 5.68 5.02
N ALA A 106 -0.76 5.23 6.14
CA ALA A 106 0.42 5.80 6.75
C ALA A 106 1.65 4.97 6.35
N PHE A 107 2.74 5.66 6.01
CA PHE A 107 4.02 5.11 5.59
C PHE A 107 5.13 5.64 6.49
N ILE A 108 6.12 4.79 6.78
CA ILE A 108 7.44 5.24 7.25
C ILE A 108 8.52 4.59 6.37
N SER A 109 9.31 5.41 5.69
CA SER A 109 10.12 4.99 4.53
C SER A 109 11.62 5.25 4.70
N THR A 110 12.44 4.29 4.28
CA THR A 110 13.90 4.40 4.20
C THR A 110 14.35 4.12 2.77
N ARG A 111 15.06 5.07 2.18
CA ARG A 111 15.56 5.03 0.79
C ARG A 111 17.07 5.25 0.79
N PRO A 112 17.90 4.19 0.98
CA PRO A 112 19.34 4.34 1.14
C PRO A 112 20.03 5.08 -0.02
N ALA A 113 19.56 4.86 -1.25
CA ALA A 113 20.03 5.54 -2.46
C ALA A 113 19.69 7.05 -2.55
N GLU A 114 18.99 7.59 -1.54
CA GLU A 114 18.67 9.02 -1.35
C GLU A 114 19.15 9.54 0.01
N LYS A 115 19.79 8.67 0.82
CA LYS A 115 20.18 8.90 2.22
C LYS A 115 19.01 9.14 3.19
N VAL A 116 17.76 9.14 2.71
CA VAL A 116 16.53 9.26 3.50
C VAL A 116 16.31 8.04 4.39
N VAL A 117 15.97 8.28 5.66
CA VAL A 117 15.72 7.26 6.68
C VAL A 117 14.51 7.68 7.51
N ASN A 118 13.55 6.76 7.69
CA ASN A 118 12.33 6.94 8.46
C ASN A 118 11.46 8.16 8.08
N GLU A 119 11.41 8.54 6.81
CA GLU A 119 10.50 9.58 6.30
C GLU A 119 9.04 9.18 6.55
N VAL A 120 8.28 10.01 7.26
CA VAL A 120 6.89 9.76 7.61
C VAL A 120 5.98 10.47 6.62
N SER A 121 5.13 9.69 5.95
CA SER A 121 4.15 10.23 5.01
C SER A 121 2.80 9.53 5.10
N VAL A 122 1.75 10.22 4.68
CA VAL A 122 0.37 9.70 4.73
C VAL A 122 -0.33 10.01 3.42
N MET A 123 -0.77 8.99 2.70
CA MET A 123 -1.74 9.14 1.61
C MET A 123 -3.13 9.25 2.25
N ILE A 124 -3.79 10.40 2.11
CA ILE A 124 -5.10 10.66 2.76
C ILE A 124 -6.30 10.25 1.90
N GLY A 125 -6.06 9.84 0.65
CA GLY A 125 -7.09 9.34 -0.27
C GLY A 125 -7.97 10.42 -0.91
N TYR A 126 -7.56 11.69 -0.86
CA TYR A 126 -8.22 12.80 -1.55
C TYR A 126 -7.27 13.98 -1.77
N THR A 127 -7.51 14.79 -2.80
CA THR A 127 -6.78 16.05 -2.99
C THR A 127 -7.07 17.03 -1.85
N LEU A 128 -6.02 17.42 -1.14
CA LEU A 128 -6.09 18.34 0.00
C LEU A 128 -6.37 19.79 -0.46
N LYS A 129 -6.98 20.60 0.42
CA LYS A 129 -7.22 22.02 0.16
C LYS A 129 -5.90 22.79 0.19
N PRO A 130 -5.52 23.54 -0.87
CA PRO A 130 -4.33 24.38 -0.85
C PRO A 130 -4.33 25.35 0.33
N GLY A 131 -3.20 25.44 1.03
CA GLY A 131 -3.05 26.29 2.22
C GLY A 131 -3.85 25.86 3.45
N SER A 132 -4.49 24.67 3.45
CA SER A 132 -5.14 24.16 4.66
C SER A 132 -4.11 23.66 5.68
N GLU A 133 -4.45 23.81 6.96
CA GLU A 133 -3.69 23.19 8.04
C GLU A 133 -4.05 21.71 8.12
N SER A 134 -3.07 20.86 7.83
CA SER A 134 -3.11 19.42 8.10
C SER A 134 -2.09 19.12 9.19
N SER A 135 -2.39 18.16 10.05
CA SER A 135 -1.57 17.87 11.23
C SER A 135 -1.47 16.38 11.57
N LEU A 136 -0.46 16.04 12.36
CA LEU A 136 -0.22 14.71 12.91
C LEU A 136 -0.04 14.84 14.43
N GLU A 137 -0.98 14.28 15.18
CA GLU A 137 -1.06 14.39 16.64
C GLU A 137 -0.73 13.04 17.30
N ILE A 138 0.16 13.07 18.28
CA ILE A 138 0.67 11.87 18.94
C ILE A 138 1.17 12.18 20.36
N GLY A 139 0.63 11.49 21.37
CA GLY A 139 1.08 11.63 22.76
C GLY A 139 0.99 13.05 23.34
N GLY A 140 0.13 13.91 22.78
CA GLY A 140 0.03 15.33 23.12
C GLY A 140 0.96 16.27 22.33
N ALA A 141 1.89 15.74 21.54
CA ALA A 141 2.61 16.51 20.53
C ALA A 141 1.75 16.67 19.26
N ASN A 142 1.95 17.77 18.54
CA ASN A 142 1.27 18.10 17.29
C ASN A 142 2.28 18.59 16.26
N TYR A 143 2.40 17.87 15.14
CA TYR A 143 3.31 18.18 14.04
C TYR A 143 2.52 18.72 12.85
N ALA A 144 2.96 19.86 12.31
CA ALA A 144 2.31 20.47 11.16
C ALA A 144 2.75 19.77 9.85
N MET A 145 1.80 19.36 9.03
CA MET A 145 2.04 18.61 7.79
C MET A 145 1.88 19.52 6.56
N TYR A 146 2.72 19.36 5.53
CA TYR A 146 2.49 19.93 4.20
C TYR A 146 1.81 18.91 3.29
N SER A 147 1.01 19.43 2.34
CA SER A 147 0.23 18.63 1.40
C SER A 147 0.78 18.73 -0.02
N GLN A 148 0.91 17.60 -0.71
CA GLN A 148 1.15 17.56 -2.15
C GLN A 148 0.27 16.46 -2.78
N GLY A 149 -0.72 16.87 -3.59
CA GLY A 149 -1.74 15.95 -4.11
C GLY A 149 -2.67 15.47 -2.99
N ASP A 150 -2.65 14.17 -2.73
CA ASP A 150 -3.27 13.49 -1.58
C ASP A 150 -2.27 13.07 -0.50
N GLY A 151 -0.97 13.30 -0.72
CA GLY A 151 0.08 13.00 0.24
C GLY A 151 0.28 14.11 1.28
N LEU A 152 0.58 13.70 2.52
CA LEU A 152 1.03 14.54 3.63
C LEU A 152 2.42 14.11 4.11
N TRP A 153 3.27 15.08 4.42
CA TRP A 153 4.62 14.93 5.01
C TRP A 153 4.83 16.00 6.08
N ILE A 154 5.78 15.83 7.01
CA ILE A 154 6.07 16.84 8.04
C ILE A 154 6.68 18.12 7.44
N LYS A 155 6.23 19.30 7.87
CA LYS A 155 6.78 20.61 7.43
C LYS A 155 8.23 20.84 7.84
N ASN A 156 8.64 20.23 8.94
CA ASN A 156 9.95 20.43 9.55
C ASN A 156 10.67 19.08 9.70
N ALA A 157 11.57 18.76 8.76
CA ALA A 157 12.33 17.51 8.77
C ALA A 157 13.21 17.35 10.03
N ALA A 158 13.58 18.45 10.71
CA ALA A 158 14.34 18.38 11.97
C ALA A 158 13.52 17.82 13.15
N GLU A 159 12.20 17.72 13.02
CA GLU A 159 11.31 17.09 14.01
C GLU A 159 10.98 15.63 13.68
N GLU A 160 11.36 15.13 12.50
CA GLU A 160 10.93 13.82 12.01
C GLU A 160 11.45 12.65 12.85
N GLU A 161 12.73 12.66 13.24
CA GLU A 161 13.30 11.65 14.14
C GLU A 161 12.58 11.61 15.50
N ARG A 162 12.21 12.79 16.03
CA ARG A 162 11.46 12.93 17.29
C ARG A 162 10.02 12.43 17.15
N MET A 163 9.39 12.69 16.00
CA MET A 163 8.06 12.16 15.66
C MET A 163 8.10 10.63 15.54
N VAL A 164 9.10 10.05 14.86
CA VAL A 164 9.29 8.60 14.74
C VAL A 164 9.52 7.94 16.11
N GLU A 165 10.34 8.53 16.98
CA GLU A 165 10.53 8.01 18.34
C GLU A 165 9.28 8.12 19.22
N ALA A 166 8.42 9.11 19.02
CA ALA A 166 7.09 9.13 19.62
C ALA A 166 6.20 8.01 19.03
N MET A 167 6.22 7.81 17.71
CA MET A 167 5.47 6.76 17.00
C MET A 167 5.88 5.34 17.41
N ARG A 168 7.12 5.12 17.85
CA ARG A 168 7.58 3.84 18.41
C ARG A 168 7.07 3.55 19.83
N ARG A 169 6.46 4.54 20.52
CA ARG A 169 6.15 4.47 21.97
C ARG A 169 4.68 4.72 22.32
N ALA A 170 3.95 5.50 21.51
CA ALA A 170 2.52 5.76 21.70
C ALA A 170 1.64 4.58 21.20
N PRO A 171 0.36 4.47 21.65
CA PRO A 171 -0.56 3.44 21.17
C PRO A 171 -1.15 3.73 19.78
N ASP A 172 -1.31 5.01 19.46
CA ASP A 172 -1.91 5.53 18.23
C ASP A 172 -1.36 6.91 17.85
N VAL A 173 -1.65 7.29 16.60
CA VAL A 173 -1.40 8.60 16.01
C VAL A 173 -2.67 9.05 15.29
N THR A 174 -3.02 10.33 15.38
CA THR A 174 -4.19 10.90 14.70
C THR A 174 -3.76 11.94 13.67
N VAL A 175 -4.13 11.70 12.42
CA VAL A 175 -3.87 12.59 11.28
C VAL A 175 -5.13 13.40 10.97
N LYS A 176 -4.99 14.70 10.73
CA LYS A 176 -6.09 15.60 10.38
C LYS A 176 -5.79 16.29 9.05
N GLY A 177 -6.81 16.43 8.21
CA GLY A 177 -6.71 17.11 6.93
C GLY A 177 -8.06 17.66 6.46
N VAL A 178 -8.02 18.52 5.44
CA VAL A 178 -9.22 19.09 4.81
C VAL A 178 -9.11 18.93 3.30
N SER A 179 -10.10 18.31 2.68
CA SER A 179 -10.14 18.13 1.22
C SER A 179 -10.40 19.44 0.49
N ALA A 180 -10.01 19.53 -0.78
CA ALA A 180 -10.32 20.66 -1.65
C ALA A 180 -11.85 20.93 -1.77
N LYS A 181 -12.69 19.94 -1.42
CA LYS A 181 -14.17 20.04 -1.36
C LYS A 181 -14.70 20.44 0.03
N GLY A 182 -13.83 20.87 0.95
CA GLY A 182 -14.20 21.33 2.29
C GLY A 182 -14.61 20.23 3.28
N THR A 183 -14.31 18.95 2.99
CA THR A 183 -14.55 17.86 3.95
C THR A 183 -13.33 17.70 4.85
N SER A 184 -13.51 17.82 6.17
CA SER A 184 -12.44 17.50 7.13
C SER A 184 -12.40 16.00 7.40
N THR A 185 -11.21 15.42 7.56
CA THR A 185 -11.05 14.04 8.07
C THR A 185 -10.19 13.98 9.33
N ILE A 186 -10.46 12.96 10.16
CA ILE A 186 -9.70 12.62 11.35
C ILE A 186 -9.43 11.11 11.29
N ASP A 187 -8.17 10.76 11.09
CA ASP A 187 -7.71 9.42 10.77
C ASP A 187 -6.76 8.91 11.86
N THR A 188 -7.24 7.98 12.68
CA THR A 188 -6.45 7.37 13.75
C THR A 188 -5.81 6.09 13.23
N PHE A 189 -4.49 5.97 13.35
CA PHE A 189 -3.73 4.76 13.04
C PHE A 189 -3.20 4.16 14.34
N SER A 190 -3.40 2.85 14.57
CA SER A 190 -2.73 2.19 15.68
C SER A 190 -1.25 1.98 15.36
N LEU A 191 -0.40 2.29 16.34
CA LEU A 191 1.06 2.13 16.27
C LEU A 191 1.51 0.74 16.76
N LYS A 192 0.58 -0.13 17.16
CA LYS A 192 0.87 -1.48 17.67
C LYS A 192 1.60 -2.32 16.62
N GLY A 193 2.89 -2.55 16.87
CA GLY A 193 3.79 -3.32 16.00
C GLY A 193 4.73 -2.47 15.14
N LEU A 194 4.59 -1.13 15.14
CA LEU A 194 5.41 -0.25 14.31
C LEU A 194 6.91 -0.35 14.67
N ALA A 195 7.27 -0.36 15.95
CA ALA A 195 8.67 -0.47 16.36
C ALA A 195 9.34 -1.72 15.78
N GLN A 196 8.68 -2.88 15.88
CA GLN A 196 9.14 -4.15 15.31
C GLN A 196 9.21 -4.11 13.78
N ALA A 197 8.26 -3.44 13.11
CA ALA A 197 8.30 -3.23 11.68
C ALA A 197 9.53 -2.40 11.27
N LEU A 198 9.76 -1.25 11.91
CA LEU A 198 10.93 -0.39 11.66
C LEU A 198 12.25 -1.11 11.95
N ASP A 199 12.32 -1.91 13.01
CA ASP A 199 13.52 -2.69 13.34
C ASP A 199 13.81 -3.76 12.28
N LYS A 200 12.77 -4.38 11.70
CA LYS A 200 12.91 -5.29 10.55
C LYS A 200 13.34 -4.53 9.29
N LEU A 201 12.84 -3.32 9.02
CA LEU A 201 13.33 -2.50 7.89
C LEU A 201 14.79 -2.08 8.07
N ALA A 202 15.20 -1.70 9.29
CA ALA A 202 16.56 -1.30 9.60
C ALA A 202 17.57 -2.46 9.44
N GLN A 203 17.15 -3.69 9.69
CA GLN A 203 17.95 -4.88 9.40
C GLN A 203 18.14 -5.14 7.90
N GLU A 204 17.19 -4.73 7.06
CA GLU A 204 17.10 -5.07 5.63
C GLU A 204 17.61 -3.95 4.71
N CYS A 205 17.29 -2.69 4.98
CA CYS A 205 17.83 -1.51 4.30
C CYS A 205 18.98 -0.86 5.09
N ARG A 206 19.94 -1.69 5.52
CA ARG A 206 21.26 -1.18 5.93
C ARG A 206 21.90 -0.44 4.74
N ARG A 207 22.70 0.57 5.06
CA ARG A 207 23.51 1.32 4.10
C ARG A 207 24.72 0.51 3.66
#